data_AF-A0A847XUA0-F1
#
_entry.id   AF-A0A847XUA0-F1
#
_cell.length_a   1.000
_cell.length_b   1.000
_cell.length_c   1.000
_cell.angle_alpha   90.00
_cell.angle_beta   90.00
_cell.angle_gamma   90.00
#
_symmetry.space_group_name_H-M   'P 1'
#
loop_
_entity.id
_entity.type
_entity.pdbx_description
1 polymer ?
#
loop_
_entity_poly.entity_id
_entity_poly.type
_entity_poly.pdbx_seq_one_letter_code
_entity_poly.pdbx_strand_id
1 'polypeptide(L)'
;MAKVEREQSEREVFVKPLLEAANTNHWRDALRILFVSGHVLSLYPSPIDLPCLVSVQGPYQTISRSADLLRGRANVAVTTLMGSALQLFLPQISVLMKEETITQNVTEESGEQMSAEVQQNTLAMLMMAKVAPEVEKHKKELASIAIQGASSLSDMIVVNMLESFLETRDNHLHCTFDEDEYEEMVESLRRLGIVGSKLQVSLCPECTNYQFTISNCPCLSDKCPKCGEEWVTAILYSFDEPYGSIKVDNNDLPLFISSYLRYQMVSGVLPRKVEIYPNAMVRFEDNKEAEIDVFVPECNFGVECKVYEDVFAPMTDSRMGNLKDKLLKQIRRYSRANITRVLIVTNLTDSSAEKLQGAIAEALRQDGDSVSVKVLPGDVEILLRTLDEIASDIVRSVQESMQRELNPAEELNLIETTTE
;
A
#
# COMPACT_ATOMS: atom_id res chain seq x y z
N MET A 1 -28.64 -26.81 -4.10
CA MET A 1 -28.23 -25.64 -4.91
C MET A 1 -27.37 -24.76 -4.03
N ALA A 2 -26.26 -24.27 -4.57
CA ALA A 2 -25.42 -23.30 -3.89
C ALA A 2 -26.23 -22.01 -3.61
N LYS A 3 -26.12 -21.47 -2.40
CA LYS A 3 -26.82 -20.25 -1.98
C LYS A 3 -25.80 -19.21 -1.55
N VAL A 4 -25.88 -18.01 -2.10
CA VAL A 4 -25.10 -16.85 -1.67
C VAL A 4 -25.66 -16.36 -0.33
N GLU A 5 -24.81 -16.25 0.68
CA GLU A 5 -25.20 -15.80 2.02
C GLU A 5 -24.82 -14.35 2.28
N ARG A 6 -23.66 -13.94 1.75
CA ARG A 6 -23.08 -12.61 1.86
C ARG A 6 -22.27 -12.30 0.61
N GLU A 7 -22.19 -11.02 0.29
CA GLU A 7 -21.52 -10.44 -0.89
C GLU A 7 -21.28 -8.94 -0.61
N GLN A 8 -20.55 -8.25 -1.47
CA GLN A 8 -20.14 -6.83 -1.25
C GLN A 8 -20.45 -5.89 -2.43
N SER A 9 -21.50 -6.14 -3.20
CA SER A 9 -21.86 -5.34 -4.39
C SER A 9 -22.08 -3.86 -4.06
N GLU A 10 -22.52 -3.53 -2.85
CA GLU A 10 -22.67 -2.13 -2.41
C GLU A 10 -21.35 -1.36 -2.39
N ARG A 11 -20.20 -2.05 -2.31
CA ARG A 11 -18.86 -1.43 -2.33
C ARG A 11 -18.32 -1.21 -3.74
N GLU A 12 -18.97 -1.74 -4.79
CA GLU A 12 -18.56 -1.53 -6.19
C GLU A 12 -18.55 -0.03 -6.58
N VAL A 13 -19.35 0.81 -5.90
CA VAL A 13 -19.38 2.27 -6.12
C VAL A 13 -18.02 2.93 -5.86
N PHE A 14 -17.19 2.34 -4.99
CA PHE A 14 -15.90 2.90 -4.59
C PHE A 14 -14.78 2.61 -5.58
N VAL A 15 -14.96 1.62 -6.46
CA VAL A 15 -14.04 1.33 -7.58
C VAL A 15 -14.50 1.96 -8.90
N LYS A 16 -15.58 2.76 -8.88
CA LYS A 16 -16.11 3.43 -10.07
C LYS A 16 -15.06 4.28 -10.82
N PRO A 17 -14.17 5.05 -10.17
CA PRO A 17 -13.14 5.79 -10.91
C PRO A 17 -12.20 4.88 -11.71
N LEU A 18 -11.91 3.66 -11.21
CA LEU A 18 -11.14 2.67 -11.95
C LEU A 18 -11.93 2.09 -13.12
N LEU A 19 -13.24 1.88 -12.97
CA LEU A 19 -14.10 1.48 -14.09
C LEU A 19 -14.11 2.55 -15.20
N GLU A 20 -14.18 3.82 -14.83
CA GLU A 20 -14.06 4.94 -15.79
C GLU A 20 -12.69 4.92 -16.48
N ALA A 21 -11.63 4.66 -15.71
CA ALA A 21 -10.27 4.53 -16.25
C ALA A 21 -10.14 3.39 -17.28
N ALA A 22 -10.71 2.22 -16.99
CA ALA A 22 -10.67 1.05 -17.88
C ALA A 22 -11.30 1.29 -19.26
N ASN A 23 -12.28 2.18 -19.32
CA ASN A 23 -12.99 2.53 -20.55
C ASN A 23 -12.28 3.60 -21.38
N THR A 24 -11.11 4.06 -20.96
CA THR A 24 -10.35 5.10 -21.66
C THR A 24 -8.87 4.74 -21.73
N ASN A 25 -8.22 4.99 -22.88
CA ASN A 25 -6.79 4.70 -23.01
C ASN A 25 -5.91 5.66 -22.18
N HIS A 26 -6.46 6.80 -21.75
CA HIS A 26 -5.69 7.86 -21.09
C HIS A 26 -5.43 7.64 -19.60
N TRP A 27 -6.12 6.68 -18.99
CA TRP A 27 -6.07 6.46 -17.55
C TRP A 27 -5.73 5.01 -17.19
N ARG A 28 -5.31 4.20 -18.16
CA ARG A 28 -5.06 2.77 -17.94
C ARG A 28 -3.97 2.51 -16.92
N ASP A 29 -2.99 3.41 -16.80
CA ASP A 29 -1.93 3.29 -15.81
C ASP A 29 -2.46 3.31 -14.37
N ALA A 30 -3.59 3.97 -14.11
CA ALA A 30 -4.25 3.91 -12.80
C ALA A 30 -4.64 2.47 -12.40
N LEU A 31 -4.99 1.61 -13.36
CA LEU A 31 -5.44 0.24 -13.09
C LEU A 31 -4.32 -0.66 -12.58
N ARG A 32 -3.06 -0.27 -12.78
CA ARG A 32 -1.89 -0.98 -12.24
C ARG A 32 -1.98 -1.11 -10.72
N ILE A 33 -2.66 -0.18 -10.05
CA ILE A 33 -2.86 -0.24 -8.59
C ILE A 33 -3.55 -1.52 -8.15
N LEU A 34 -4.41 -2.12 -8.98
CA LEU A 34 -5.15 -3.35 -8.69
C LEU A 34 -4.21 -4.54 -8.43
N PHE A 35 -2.99 -4.48 -8.94
CA PHE A 35 -1.96 -5.52 -8.81
C PHE A 35 -0.90 -5.22 -7.73
N VAL A 36 -1.03 -4.10 -7.01
CA VAL A 36 -0.17 -3.77 -5.86
C VAL A 36 -0.81 -4.31 -4.58
N SER A 37 -0.06 -5.02 -3.74
CA SER A 37 -0.61 -5.47 -2.45
C SER A 37 -0.85 -4.28 -1.52
N GLY A 38 -2.01 -4.23 -0.86
CA GLY A 38 -2.32 -3.26 0.18
C GLY A 38 -1.26 -3.19 1.28
N HIS A 39 -0.63 -4.33 1.62
CA HIS A 39 0.43 -4.40 2.64
C HIS A 39 1.74 -3.75 2.22
N VAL A 40 2.01 -3.67 0.90
CA VAL A 40 3.20 -2.99 0.37
C VAL A 40 3.04 -1.47 0.45
N LEU A 41 1.80 -0.96 0.49
CA LEU A 41 1.50 0.47 0.46
C LEU A 41 1.60 1.14 1.84
N SER A 42 1.98 0.44 2.90
CA SER A 42 2.11 1.03 4.23
C SER A 42 3.39 1.86 4.36
N LEU A 43 3.30 3.00 5.06
CA LEU A 43 4.48 3.79 5.42
C LEU A 43 5.45 2.97 6.27
N TYR A 44 6.66 2.73 5.78
CA TYR A 44 7.71 2.12 6.58
C TYR A 44 8.51 3.21 7.32
N PRO A 45 8.94 3.00 8.59
CA PRO A 45 8.58 1.97 9.56
C PRO A 45 7.46 2.44 10.51
N SER A 46 6.33 2.92 9.97
CA SER A 46 5.25 3.48 10.77
C SER A 46 4.34 2.38 11.35
N PRO A 47 3.94 2.45 12.63
CA PRO A 47 2.92 1.57 13.20
C PRO A 47 1.49 1.91 12.73
N ILE A 48 1.35 2.91 11.85
CA ILE A 48 0.08 3.37 11.31
C ILE A 48 -0.13 2.69 9.96
N ASP A 49 -1.11 1.78 9.89
CA ASP A 49 -1.58 1.12 8.67
C ASP A 49 -2.35 2.12 7.77
N LEU A 50 -1.67 3.18 7.33
CA LEU A 50 -2.19 4.12 6.35
C LEU A 50 -1.61 3.75 4.98
N PRO A 51 -2.43 3.24 4.04
CA PRO A 51 -1.96 2.97 2.69
C PRO A 51 -1.62 4.31 2.02
N CYS A 52 -0.45 4.36 1.40
CA CYS A 52 0.13 5.57 0.85
C CYS A 52 0.91 5.28 -0.45
N LEU A 53 1.17 6.34 -1.19
CA LEU A 53 2.06 6.35 -2.34
C LEU A 53 3.01 7.54 -2.20
N VAL A 54 4.23 7.40 -2.68
CA VAL A 54 5.23 8.48 -2.62
C VAL A 54 5.70 8.77 -4.03
N SER A 55 5.33 9.92 -4.56
CA SER A 55 5.86 10.43 -5.82
C SER A 55 7.09 11.27 -5.57
N VAL A 56 8.06 11.19 -6.48
CA VAL A 56 9.29 11.96 -6.41
C VAL A 56 9.51 12.72 -7.72
N GLN A 57 9.80 14.00 -7.59
CA GLN A 57 10.09 14.91 -8.70
C GLN A 57 11.53 15.39 -8.61
N GLY A 58 12.27 15.18 -9.70
CA GLY A 58 13.68 15.51 -9.84
C GLY A 58 14.59 14.27 -9.81
N PRO A 59 15.86 14.40 -10.25
CA PRO A 59 16.74 13.24 -10.37
C PRO A 59 17.09 12.64 -9.01
N TYR A 60 16.91 11.33 -8.83
CA TYR A 60 17.14 10.61 -7.56
C TYR A 60 18.51 10.94 -6.91
N GLN A 61 19.58 10.95 -7.71
CA GLN A 61 20.94 11.28 -7.24
C GLN A 61 21.04 12.69 -6.65
N THR A 62 20.30 13.64 -7.23
CA THR A 62 20.24 15.02 -6.74
C THR A 62 19.52 15.08 -5.39
N ILE A 63 18.49 14.26 -5.19
CA ILE A 63 17.72 14.19 -3.93
C ILE A 63 18.59 13.67 -2.80
N SER A 64 19.21 12.51 -3.01
CA SER A 64 20.07 11.87 -2.02
C SER A 64 21.22 12.80 -1.61
N ARG A 65 21.90 13.41 -2.59
CA ARG A 65 22.96 14.39 -2.33
C ARG A 65 22.45 15.60 -1.53
N SER A 66 21.27 16.10 -1.85
CA SER A 66 20.70 17.25 -1.16
C SER A 66 20.33 16.91 0.29
N ALA A 67 19.77 15.73 0.52
CA ALA A 67 19.48 15.21 1.85
C ALA A 67 20.76 15.10 2.70
N ASP A 68 21.84 14.58 2.12
CA ASP A 68 23.15 14.49 2.79
C ASP A 68 23.74 15.86 3.15
N LEU A 69 23.60 16.85 2.25
CA LEU A 69 24.05 18.23 2.53
C LEU A 69 23.26 18.85 3.69
N LEU A 70 21.93 18.68 3.71
CA LEU A 70 21.09 19.19 4.79
C LEU A 70 21.38 18.46 6.11
N ARG A 71 21.60 17.14 6.08
CA ARG A 71 22.02 16.34 7.23
C ARG A 71 23.38 16.79 7.78
N GLY A 72 24.35 16.99 6.90
CA GLY A 72 25.68 17.48 7.28
C GLY A 72 25.59 18.84 7.97
N ARG A 73 24.80 19.76 7.41
CA ARG A 73 24.52 21.06 8.01
C ARG A 73 23.85 20.93 9.39
N ALA A 74 22.84 20.08 9.53
CA ALA A 74 22.14 19.84 10.80
C ALA A 74 23.08 19.27 11.87
N ASN A 75 23.91 18.29 11.51
CA ASN A 75 24.89 17.67 12.42
C ASN A 75 25.95 18.67 12.89
N VAL A 76 26.46 19.52 11.99
CA VAL A 76 27.40 20.59 12.35
C VAL A 76 26.74 21.60 13.29
N ALA A 77 25.49 21.97 13.04
CA ALA A 77 24.75 22.89 13.89
C ALA A 77 24.53 22.29 15.30
N VAL A 78 24.06 21.05 15.40
CA VAL A 78 23.91 20.34 16.69
C VAL A 78 25.24 20.21 17.43
N THR A 79 26.32 19.87 16.73
CA THR A 79 27.65 19.76 17.35
C THR A 79 28.14 21.11 17.87
N THR A 80 27.91 22.19 17.12
CA THR A 80 28.27 23.56 17.52
C THR A 80 27.43 24.01 18.72
N LEU A 81 26.15 23.64 18.76
CA LEU A 81 25.26 23.91 19.89
C LEU A 81 25.68 23.16 21.15
N MET A 82 25.98 21.87 21.03
CA MET A 82 26.52 21.08 22.14
C MET A 82 27.85 21.67 22.62
N GLY A 83 28.75 22.04 21.71
CA GLY A 83 30.02 22.69 22.05
C GLY A 83 29.83 24.03 22.78
N SER A 84 28.92 24.86 22.32
CA SER A 84 28.63 26.17 22.92
C SER A 84 27.96 26.02 24.29
N ALA A 85 26.99 25.12 24.42
CA ALA A 85 26.36 24.80 25.70
C ALA A 85 27.37 24.18 26.68
N LEU A 86 28.20 23.24 26.21
CA LEU A 86 29.28 22.67 27.00
C LEU A 86 30.25 23.75 27.46
N GLN A 87 30.67 24.70 26.63
CA GLN A 87 31.55 25.79 27.07
C GLN A 87 30.92 26.68 28.15
N LEU A 88 29.62 26.96 28.07
CA LEU A 88 28.89 27.75 29.06
C LEU A 88 28.78 27.03 30.41
N PHE A 89 28.57 25.71 30.40
CA PHE A 89 28.29 24.94 31.62
C PHE A 89 29.47 24.10 32.12
N LEU A 90 30.50 23.81 31.32
CA LEU A 90 31.67 23.01 31.72
C LEU A 90 32.36 23.57 32.96
N PRO A 91 32.62 24.89 33.06
CA PRO A 91 33.30 25.44 34.23
C PRO A 91 32.53 25.14 35.51
N GLN A 92 31.20 25.28 35.49
CA GLN A 92 30.31 25.03 36.63
C GLN A 92 30.20 23.53 36.94
N ILE A 93 30.03 22.68 35.92
CA ILE A 93 30.02 21.21 36.07
C ILE A 93 31.36 20.74 36.65
N SER A 94 32.49 21.31 36.22
CA SER A 94 33.82 20.96 36.74
C SER A 94 34.04 21.43 38.18
N VAL A 95 33.45 22.55 38.59
CA VAL A 95 33.46 23.03 39.98
C VAL A 95 32.59 22.14 40.85
N LEU A 96 31.39 21.77 40.38
CA LEU A 96 30.48 20.85 41.06
C LEU A 96 31.11 19.46 41.25
N MET A 97 31.77 18.91 40.24
CA MET A 97 32.48 17.62 40.35
C MET A 97 33.70 17.69 41.29
N LYS A 98 34.34 18.86 41.42
CA LYS A 98 35.42 19.07 42.41
C LYS A 98 34.89 19.29 43.83
N GLU A 99 33.70 19.85 43.97
CA GLU A 99 33.00 20.03 45.24
C GLU A 99 32.34 18.73 45.73
N GLU A 100 32.00 17.78 44.84
CA GLU A 100 31.58 16.42 45.23
C GLU A 100 32.65 15.71 46.08
N THR A 101 33.93 16.03 45.89
CA THR A 101 35.03 15.54 46.74
C THR A 101 34.99 16.14 48.16
N ILE A 102 34.21 17.20 48.39
CA ILE A 102 34.03 17.87 49.69
C ILE A 102 32.76 17.37 50.39
N THR A 103 31.67 17.10 49.66
CA THR A 103 30.41 16.59 50.26
C THR A 103 30.48 15.14 50.74
N GLN A 104 31.36 14.30 50.18
CA GLN A 104 31.61 12.97 50.75
C GLN A 104 32.19 13.04 52.17
N ASN A 105 32.94 14.09 52.52
CA ASN A 105 33.48 14.29 53.87
C ASN A 105 32.42 14.75 54.89
N VAL A 106 31.24 15.20 54.47
CA VAL A 106 30.18 15.67 55.38
C VAL A 106 29.24 14.53 55.80
N THR A 107 29.09 13.49 54.97
CA THR A 107 28.28 12.30 55.29
C THR A 107 28.93 11.34 56.30
N GLU A 108 30.24 11.44 56.54
CA GLU A 108 30.92 10.61 57.56
C GLU A 108 30.69 11.12 59.00
N GLU A 109 30.28 12.38 59.20
CA GLU A 109 30.07 12.93 60.55
C GLU A 109 28.64 12.75 61.10
N SER A 110 27.62 12.46 60.26
CA SER A 110 26.21 12.45 60.71
C SER A 110 25.52 11.08 60.82
N GLY A 111 26.21 9.97 60.54
CA GLY A 111 25.78 8.61 60.95
C GLY A 111 24.45 8.07 60.40
N GLU A 112 23.75 8.78 59.50
CA GLU A 112 22.50 8.32 58.89
C GLU A 112 22.70 8.03 57.39
N GLN A 113 22.52 6.75 57.01
CA GLN A 113 22.51 6.33 55.61
C GLN A 113 21.26 6.86 54.90
N MET A 114 21.38 7.99 54.22
CA MET A 114 20.39 8.43 53.23
C MET A 114 20.27 7.39 52.10
N SER A 115 19.05 7.11 51.64
CA SER A 115 18.84 6.26 50.47
C SER A 115 19.39 6.92 49.19
N ALA A 116 19.86 6.11 48.25
CA ALA A 116 20.47 6.57 47.00
C ALA A 116 19.56 7.52 46.18
N GLU A 117 18.25 7.34 46.29
CA GLU A 117 17.24 8.14 45.59
C GLU A 117 17.12 9.57 46.16
N VAL A 118 17.24 9.73 47.49
CA VAL A 118 17.24 11.05 48.14
C VAL A 118 18.55 11.77 47.88
N GLN A 119 19.68 11.05 47.80
CA GLN A 119 20.98 11.63 47.42
C GLN A 119 20.97 12.14 45.97
N GLN A 120 20.43 11.35 45.03
CA GLN A 120 20.31 11.77 43.62
C GLN A 120 19.39 12.98 43.45
N ASN A 121 18.24 13.02 44.15
CA ASN A 121 17.33 14.16 44.10
C ASN A 121 17.93 15.42 44.75
N THR A 122 18.67 15.27 45.85
CA THR A 122 19.34 16.40 46.51
C THR A 122 20.48 16.95 45.65
N LEU A 123 21.24 16.06 44.99
CA LEU A 123 22.29 16.41 44.05
C LEU A 123 21.71 17.15 42.83
N ALA A 124 20.64 16.62 42.22
CA ALA A 124 19.96 17.28 41.11
C ALA A 124 19.43 18.66 41.49
N MET A 125 18.89 18.82 42.71
CA MET A 125 18.39 20.10 43.21
C MET A 125 19.52 21.12 43.47
N LEU A 126 20.65 20.68 44.01
CA LEU A 126 21.85 21.51 44.19
C LEU A 126 22.48 21.91 42.85
N MET A 127 22.56 20.99 41.90
CA MET A 127 23.00 21.27 40.52
C MET A 127 22.08 22.32 39.88
N MET A 128 20.77 22.15 39.96
CA MET A 128 19.80 23.11 39.43
C MET A 128 19.89 24.49 40.12
N ALA A 129 20.10 24.54 41.44
CA ALA A 129 20.24 25.79 42.19
C ALA A 129 21.49 26.59 41.79
N LYS A 130 22.59 25.91 41.43
CA LYS A 130 23.81 26.58 40.93
C LYS A 130 23.74 26.92 39.44
N VAL A 131 23.04 26.11 38.65
CA VAL A 131 22.86 26.33 37.21
C VAL A 131 21.83 27.43 36.90
N ALA A 132 20.75 27.55 37.69
CA ALA A 132 19.70 28.56 37.51
C ALA A 132 20.18 30.02 37.38
N PRO A 133 21.08 30.54 38.25
CA PRO A 133 21.59 31.90 38.11
C PRO A 133 22.47 32.10 36.85
N GLU A 134 23.20 31.07 36.42
CA GLU A 134 23.97 31.12 35.16
C GLU A 134 23.05 31.06 33.92
N VAL A 135 21.91 30.36 34.02
CA VAL A 135 20.86 30.37 32.99
C VAL A 135 20.28 31.77 32.83
N GLU A 136 19.99 32.48 33.92
CA GLU A 136 19.49 33.85 33.84
C GLU A 136 20.57 34.83 33.32
N LYS A 137 21.83 34.61 33.70
CA LYS A 137 22.98 35.41 33.23
C LYS A 137 23.25 35.27 31.73
N HIS A 138 23.16 34.04 31.20
CA HIS A 138 23.38 33.75 29.78
C HIS A 138 22.09 33.63 28.96
N LYS A 139 20.96 34.14 29.48
CA LYS A 139 19.63 34.02 28.87
C LYS A 139 19.55 34.39 27.39
N LYS A 140 20.26 35.43 26.96
CA LYS A 140 20.30 35.85 25.54
C LYS A 140 21.07 34.86 24.66
N GLU A 141 22.18 34.35 25.15
CA GLU A 141 23.00 33.35 24.46
C GLU A 141 22.26 32.00 24.42
N LEU A 142 21.61 31.62 25.52
CA LEU A 142 20.73 30.44 25.58
C LEU A 142 19.50 30.57 24.67
N ALA A 143 18.91 31.76 24.55
CA ALA A 143 17.84 32.00 23.58
C ALA A 143 18.35 31.85 22.13
N SER A 144 19.55 32.34 21.83
CA SER A 144 20.19 32.14 20.51
C SER A 144 20.47 30.66 20.24
N ILE A 145 21.00 29.94 21.23
CA ILE A 145 21.23 28.48 21.18
C ILE A 145 19.90 27.75 20.99
N ALA A 146 18.83 28.15 21.68
CA ALA A 146 17.51 27.54 21.54
C ALA A 146 16.90 27.77 20.15
N ILE A 147 17.05 28.98 19.58
CA ILE A 147 16.58 29.28 18.20
C ILE A 147 17.38 28.48 17.17
N GLN A 148 18.70 28.43 17.31
CA GLN A 148 19.56 27.61 16.46
C GLN A 148 19.26 26.11 16.61
N GLY A 149 18.95 25.67 17.83
CA GLY A 149 18.49 24.32 18.13
C GLY A 149 17.16 24.00 17.45
N ALA A 150 16.20 24.91 17.49
CA ALA A 150 14.92 24.76 16.80
C ALA A 150 15.10 24.64 15.28
N SER A 151 15.97 25.47 14.66
CA SER A 151 16.27 25.34 13.23
C SER A 151 17.01 24.04 12.89
N SER A 152 17.88 23.57 13.78
CA SER A 152 18.60 22.30 13.56
C SER A 152 17.67 21.10 13.67
N LEU A 153 16.71 21.16 14.60
CA LEU A 153 15.67 20.16 14.74
C LEU A 153 14.75 20.13 13.52
N SER A 154 14.37 21.27 12.97
CA SER A 154 13.57 21.31 11.74
C SER A 154 14.33 20.75 10.53
N ASP A 155 15.63 21.05 10.41
CA ASP A 155 16.48 20.46 9.37
C ASP A 155 16.48 18.92 9.48
N MET A 156 16.64 18.39 10.71
CA MET A 156 16.59 16.93 10.96
C MET A 156 15.24 16.29 10.64
N ILE A 157 14.13 16.92 11.03
CA ILE A 157 12.79 16.42 10.73
C ILE A 157 12.59 16.29 9.22
N VAL A 158 12.98 17.33 8.47
CA VAL A 158 12.81 17.37 7.00
C VAL A 158 13.67 16.32 6.32
N VAL A 159 14.93 16.16 6.73
CA VAL A 159 15.82 15.11 6.20
C VAL A 159 15.21 13.73 6.45
N ASN A 160 14.84 13.43 7.69
CA ASN A 160 14.31 12.11 8.04
C ASN A 160 13.01 11.80 7.29
N MET A 161 12.12 12.79 7.12
CA MET A 161 10.90 12.61 6.34
C MET A 161 11.19 12.35 4.87
N LEU A 162 12.11 13.12 4.27
CA LEU A 162 12.51 12.91 2.87
C LEU A 162 13.09 11.50 2.67
N GLU A 163 13.94 11.05 3.59
CA GLU A 163 14.54 9.72 3.53
C GLU A 163 13.50 8.60 3.72
N SER A 164 12.59 8.73 4.68
CA SER A 164 11.49 7.77 4.84
C SER A 164 10.58 7.72 3.61
N PHE A 165 10.36 8.85 2.94
CA PHE A 165 9.61 8.90 1.69
C PHE A 165 10.35 8.17 0.57
N LEU A 166 11.64 8.41 0.41
CA LEU A 166 12.46 7.72 -0.59
C LEU A 166 12.52 6.21 -0.34
N GLU A 167 12.73 5.79 0.92
CA GLU A 167 12.75 4.37 1.28
C GLU A 167 11.39 3.70 1.02
N THR A 168 10.29 4.38 1.36
CA THR A 168 8.94 3.89 1.06
C THR A 168 8.71 3.75 -0.45
N ARG A 169 9.12 4.76 -1.24
CA ARG A 169 9.05 4.69 -2.71
C ARG A 169 9.87 3.55 -3.26
N ASP A 170 11.12 3.41 -2.82
CA ASP A 170 12.01 2.35 -3.29
C ASP A 170 11.40 0.98 -2.99
N ASN A 171 10.80 0.78 -1.81
CA ASN A 171 10.07 -0.45 -1.49
C ASN A 171 8.89 -0.70 -2.46
N HIS A 172 8.13 0.33 -2.82
CA HIS A 172 7.07 0.20 -3.82
C HIS A 172 7.60 -0.23 -5.20
N LEU A 173 8.70 0.39 -5.66
CA LEU A 173 9.32 0.08 -6.96
C LEU A 173 9.86 -1.36 -6.99
N HIS A 174 10.56 -1.79 -5.93
CA HIS A 174 11.10 -3.14 -5.84
C HIS A 174 10.03 -4.24 -5.87
N CYS A 175 8.78 -3.90 -5.53
CA CYS A 175 7.69 -4.85 -5.47
C CYS A 175 6.84 -4.92 -6.73
N THR A 176 6.81 -3.88 -7.59
CA THR A 176 5.76 -3.84 -8.63
C THR A 176 6.09 -3.14 -9.95
N PHE A 177 6.99 -2.16 -10.02
CA PHE A 177 7.06 -1.27 -11.22
C PHE A 177 8.46 -0.82 -11.62
N ASP A 178 8.60 -0.44 -12.89
CA ASP A 178 9.59 0.54 -13.32
C ASP A 178 9.25 1.93 -12.74
N GLU A 179 10.26 2.79 -12.61
CA GLU A 179 10.13 4.14 -12.06
C GLU A 179 9.11 5.00 -12.83
N ASP A 180 9.15 4.99 -14.17
CA ASP A 180 8.28 5.83 -15.01
C ASP A 180 6.82 5.35 -14.90
N GLU A 181 6.59 4.04 -14.96
CA GLU A 181 5.26 3.44 -14.85
C GLU A 181 4.61 3.70 -13.48
N TYR A 182 5.42 3.73 -12.42
CA TYR A 182 4.95 4.04 -11.08
C TYR A 182 4.48 5.49 -10.98
N GLU A 183 5.27 6.45 -11.48
CA GLU A 183 4.90 7.86 -11.41
C GLU A 183 3.67 8.17 -12.28
N GLU A 184 3.55 7.55 -13.46
CA GLU A 184 2.36 7.62 -14.31
C GLU A 184 1.10 7.07 -13.62
N MET A 185 1.23 5.94 -12.91
CA MET A 185 0.15 5.39 -12.08
C MET A 185 -0.25 6.36 -10.97
N VAL A 186 0.70 6.88 -10.18
CA VAL A 186 0.41 7.79 -9.06
C VAL A 186 -0.29 9.06 -9.56
N GLU A 187 0.18 9.64 -10.65
CA GLU A 187 -0.43 10.83 -11.24
C GLU A 187 -1.85 10.55 -11.77
N SER A 188 -2.06 9.39 -12.39
CA SER A 188 -3.38 8.97 -12.86
C SER A 188 -4.36 8.78 -11.69
N LEU A 189 -3.95 8.12 -10.61
CA LEU A 189 -4.75 7.97 -9.39
C LEU A 189 -5.10 9.31 -8.75
N ARG A 190 -4.14 10.25 -8.73
CA ARG A 190 -4.34 11.60 -8.19
C ARG A 190 -5.40 12.36 -8.98
N ARG A 191 -5.32 12.33 -10.31
CA ARG A 191 -6.27 13.02 -11.18
C ARG A 191 -7.66 12.38 -11.18
N LEU A 192 -7.76 11.07 -10.93
CA LEU A 192 -9.02 10.36 -10.70
C LEU A 192 -9.62 10.64 -9.31
N GLY A 193 -8.89 11.33 -8.42
CA GLY A 193 -9.33 11.60 -7.05
C GLY A 193 -9.39 10.35 -6.17
N ILE A 194 -8.60 9.33 -6.49
CA ILE A 194 -8.46 8.11 -5.66
C ILE A 194 -7.45 8.35 -4.54
N VAL A 195 -6.42 9.17 -4.83
CA VAL A 195 -5.41 9.56 -3.85
C VAL A 195 -5.33 11.07 -3.72
N GLY A 196 -5.18 11.53 -2.48
CA GLY A 196 -4.99 12.93 -2.12
C GLY A 196 -3.59 13.18 -1.58
N SER A 197 -2.98 14.31 -1.94
CA SER A 197 -1.74 14.74 -1.31
C SER A 197 -1.97 14.94 0.19
N LYS A 198 -0.99 14.60 1.02
CA LYS A 198 -1.04 14.89 2.46
C LYS A 198 0.15 15.69 2.92
N LEU A 199 1.31 15.34 2.36
CA LEU A 199 2.59 15.85 2.77
C LEU A 199 3.49 16.06 1.58
N GLN A 200 4.21 17.17 1.56
CA GLN A 200 5.19 17.49 0.55
C GLN A 200 6.44 18.03 1.21
N VAL A 201 7.59 17.48 0.82
CA VAL A 201 8.91 17.94 1.19
C VAL A 201 9.63 18.37 -0.07
N SER A 202 9.99 19.64 -0.17
CA SER A 202 10.80 20.16 -1.28
C SER A 202 12.15 20.63 -0.73
N LEU A 203 13.24 20.24 -1.38
CA LEU A 203 14.61 20.57 -1.01
C LEU A 203 15.36 21.17 -2.20
N CYS A 204 16.01 22.31 -1.98
CA CYS A 204 16.77 22.98 -3.03
C CYS A 204 18.20 22.41 -3.04
N PRO A 205 18.67 21.88 -4.18
CA PRO A 205 19.96 21.20 -4.25
C PRO A 205 21.15 22.14 -4.04
N GLU A 206 21.02 23.41 -4.41
CA GLU A 206 22.14 24.36 -4.37
C GLU A 206 22.29 25.07 -3.02
N CYS A 207 21.18 25.53 -2.42
CA CYS A 207 21.25 26.40 -1.24
C CYS A 207 20.73 25.77 0.06
N THR A 208 20.32 24.49 0.03
CA THR A 208 19.75 23.73 1.16
C THR A 208 18.53 24.41 1.80
N ASN A 209 17.87 25.32 1.07
CA ASN A 209 16.56 25.81 1.45
C ASN A 209 15.57 24.66 1.31
N TYR A 210 14.57 24.57 2.17
CA TYR A 210 13.54 23.55 2.09
C TYR A 210 12.16 24.15 2.28
N GLN A 211 11.15 23.44 1.80
CA GLN A 211 9.75 23.70 2.04
C GLN A 211 9.09 22.43 2.54
N PHE A 212 8.33 22.58 3.62
CA PHE A 212 7.53 21.52 4.20
C PHE A 212 6.07 21.94 4.16
N THR A 213 5.23 21.18 3.46
CA THR A 213 3.82 21.52 3.24
C THR A 213 2.93 20.36 3.66
N ILE A 214 1.96 20.63 4.53
CA ILE A 214 0.86 19.71 4.86
C ILE A 214 -0.39 20.27 4.18
N SER A 215 -0.88 19.59 3.15
CA SER A 215 -1.99 20.09 2.33
C SER A 215 -2.59 18.97 1.50
N ASN A 216 -3.90 19.07 1.25
CA ASN A 216 -4.59 18.22 0.26
C ASN A 216 -4.31 18.63 -1.19
N CYS A 217 -3.63 19.78 -1.39
CA CYS A 217 -3.20 20.28 -2.68
C CYS A 217 -1.69 20.53 -2.64
N PRO A 218 -0.89 19.87 -3.48
CA PRO A 218 0.54 20.08 -3.52
C PRO A 218 0.86 21.51 -3.98
N CYS A 219 1.95 22.07 -3.45
CA CYS A 219 2.46 23.38 -3.81
C CYS A 219 3.16 23.29 -5.17
N LEU A 220 2.67 24.07 -6.14
CA LEU A 220 3.12 24.06 -7.55
C LEU A 220 4.33 24.98 -7.82
N SER A 221 5.03 25.45 -6.80
CA SER A 221 6.21 26.29 -7.04
C SER A 221 7.38 25.39 -7.39
N ASP A 222 7.77 25.36 -8.67
CA ASP A 222 8.87 24.50 -9.14
C ASP A 222 10.25 25.06 -8.79
N LYS A 223 10.33 26.33 -8.36
CA LYS A 223 11.60 27.03 -8.09
C LYS A 223 11.77 27.48 -6.65
N CYS A 224 13.01 27.37 -6.17
CA CYS A 224 13.44 27.82 -4.87
C CYS A 224 13.35 29.35 -4.76
N PRO A 225 12.65 29.90 -3.75
CA PRO A 225 12.51 31.35 -3.60
C PRO A 225 13.82 32.05 -3.20
N LYS A 226 14.83 31.29 -2.74
CA LYS A 226 16.12 31.83 -2.29
C LYS A 226 17.12 32.01 -3.42
N CYS A 227 17.20 31.06 -4.36
CA CYS A 227 18.21 31.08 -5.43
C CYS A 227 17.65 30.87 -6.85
N GLY A 228 16.36 30.56 -7.00
CA GLY A 228 15.71 30.37 -8.30
C GLY A 228 15.90 28.99 -8.95
N GLU A 229 16.68 28.11 -8.33
CA GLU A 229 16.93 26.74 -8.78
C GLU A 229 15.71 25.84 -8.61
N GLU A 230 15.60 24.79 -9.41
CA GLU A 230 14.50 23.84 -9.33
C GLU A 230 14.50 23.07 -8.01
N TRP A 231 13.30 22.85 -7.47
CA TRP A 231 13.13 22.01 -6.31
C TRP A 231 13.28 20.54 -6.68
N VAL A 232 13.89 19.80 -5.78
CA VAL A 232 13.64 18.37 -5.66
C VAL A 232 12.47 18.18 -4.70
N THR A 233 11.46 17.42 -5.08
CA THR A 233 10.23 17.29 -4.28
C THR A 233 9.85 15.83 -4.08
N ALA A 234 9.53 15.45 -2.84
CA ALA A 234 8.86 14.19 -2.51
C ALA A 234 7.45 14.50 -1.98
N ILE A 235 6.45 13.82 -2.51
CA ILE A 235 5.04 14.01 -2.16
C ILE A 235 4.47 12.70 -1.66
N LEU A 236 3.99 12.71 -0.42
CA LEU A 236 3.19 11.64 0.15
C LEU A 236 1.72 11.84 -0.23
N TYR A 237 1.17 10.84 -0.90
CA TYR A 237 -0.23 10.67 -1.19
C TYR A 237 -0.82 9.60 -0.28
N SER A 238 -2.06 9.78 0.16
CA SER A 238 -2.84 8.72 0.80
C SER A 238 -4.07 8.40 -0.02
N PHE A 239 -4.56 7.18 0.07
CA PHE A 239 -5.84 6.81 -0.50
C PHE A 239 -6.98 7.52 0.23
N ASP A 240 -7.95 8.01 -0.53
CA ASP A 240 -9.15 8.59 0.05
C ASP A 240 -10.11 7.47 0.49
N GLU A 241 -10.73 7.63 1.66
CA GLU A 241 -11.74 6.68 2.13
C GLU A 241 -13.05 6.84 1.33
N PRO A 242 -13.77 5.74 1.06
CA PRO A 242 -13.55 4.39 1.59
C PRO A 242 -12.69 3.47 0.69
N TYR A 243 -12.04 3.99 -0.35
CA TYR A 243 -11.19 3.18 -1.21
C TYR A 243 -9.93 2.70 -0.48
N GLY A 244 -9.33 3.52 0.38
CA GLY A 244 -8.17 3.15 1.20
C GLY A 244 -8.37 1.84 1.97
N SER A 245 -9.45 1.72 2.73
CA SER A 245 -9.80 0.48 3.45
C SER A 245 -10.03 -0.72 2.54
N ILE A 246 -10.64 -0.54 1.36
CA ILE A 246 -10.79 -1.61 0.36
C ILE A 246 -9.43 -2.09 -0.12
N LYS A 247 -8.50 -1.16 -0.36
CA LYS A 247 -7.18 -1.47 -0.90
C LYS A 247 -6.32 -2.25 0.08
N VAL A 248 -6.34 -1.88 1.36
CA VAL A 248 -5.59 -2.59 2.42
C VAL A 248 -5.97 -4.07 2.46
N ASP A 249 -7.26 -4.37 2.30
CA ASP A 249 -7.77 -5.74 2.29
C ASP A 249 -7.59 -6.46 0.94
N ASN A 250 -7.03 -5.81 -0.08
CA ASN A 250 -6.97 -6.27 -1.47
C ASN A 250 -8.35 -6.62 -2.08
N ASN A 251 -9.41 -5.96 -1.61
CA ASN A 251 -10.78 -6.16 -2.09
C ASN A 251 -11.08 -5.33 -3.36
N ASP A 252 -10.16 -4.46 -3.78
CA ASP A 252 -10.31 -3.57 -4.94
C ASP A 252 -10.39 -4.34 -6.25
N LEU A 253 -9.54 -5.36 -6.44
CA LEU A 253 -9.53 -6.17 -7.66
C LEU A 253 -10.81 -7.01 -7.86
N PRO A 254 -11.33 -7.76 -6.86
CA PRO A 254 -12.63 -8.44 -6.97
C PRO A 254 -13.80 -7.49 -7.26
N LEU A 255 -13.84 -6.34 -6.58
CA LEU A 255 -14.87 -5.31 -6.80
C LEU A 255 -14.76 -4.69 -8.20
N PHE A 256 -13.54 -4.48 -8.69
CA PHE A 256 -13.31 -3.99 -10.05
C PHE A 256 -13.77 -5.00 -11.09
N ILE A 257 -13.39 -6.28 -10.97
CA ILE A 257 -13.75 -7.32 -11.94
C ILE A 257 -15.27 -7.49 -12.03
N SER A 258 -15.95 -7.58 -10.89
CA SER A 258 -17.41 -7.69 -10.85
C SER A 258 -18.11 -6.49 -11.49
N SER A 259 -17.71 -5.28 -11.12
CA SER A 259 -18.23 -4.02 -11.68
C SER A 259 -17.97 -3.90 -13.19
N TYR A 260 -16.78 -4.30 -13.66
CA TYR A 260 -16.41 -4.29 -15.07
C TYR A 260 -17.24 -5.28 -15.89
N LEU A 261 -17.41 -6.52 -15.41
CA LEU A 261 -18.26 -7.51 -16.07
C LEU A 261 -19.72 -7.03 -16.15
N ARG A 262 -20.26 -6.48 -15.06
CA ARG A 262 -21.61 -5.88 -15.07
C ARG A 262 -21.73 -4.81 -16.15
N TYR A 263 -20.75 -3.89 -16.20
CA TYR A 263 -20.72 -2.79 -17.17
C TYR A 263 -20.71 -3.29 -18.62
N GLN A 264 -19.86 -4.26 -18.94
CA GLN A 264 -19.77 -4.81 -20.31
C GLN A 264 -21.05 -5.52 -20.76
N MET A 265 -21.78 -6.15 -19.83
CA MET A 265 -23.00 -6.88 -20.15
C MET A 265 -24.24 -6.01 -20.36
N VAL A 266 -24.22 -4.72 -19.96
CA VAL A 266 -25.40 -3.82 -20.04
C VAL A 266 -25.98 -3.73 -21.45
N SER A 267 -25.14 -3.86 -22.48
CA SER A 267 -25.56 -3.76 -23.89
C SER A 267 -26.09 -5.08 -24.47
N GLY A 268 -25.84 -6.22 -23.82
CA GLY A 268 -26.09 -7.55 -24.39
C GLY A 268 -27.19 -8.37 -23.71
N VAL A 269 -27.46 -8.12 -22.43
CA VAL A 269 -28.46 -8.86 -21.64
C VAL A 269 -29.21 -7.90 -20.71
N LEU A 270 -30.48 -8.20 -20.41
CA LEU A 270 -31.20 -7.51 -19.35
C LEU A 270 -30.43 -7.69 -18.02
N PRO A 271 -29.98 -6.61 -17.34
CA PRO A 271 -29.15 -6.69 -16.12
C PRO A 271 -29.72 -7.55 -14.98
N ARG A 272 -31.01 -7.90 -15.05
CA ARG A 272 -31.72 -8.74 -14.08
C ARG A 272 -31.58 -10.26 -14.33
N LYS A 273 -30.88 -10.68 -15.39
CA LYS A 273 -30.74 -12.10 -15.76
C LYS A 273 -29.40 -12.73 -15.40
N VAL A 274 -28.42 -11.92 -15.03
CA VAL A 274 -27.10 -12.39 -14.63
C VAL A 274 -26.75 -11.73 -13.32
N GLU A 275 -26.62 -12.53 -12.29
CA GLU A 275 -26.13 -12.10 -10.99
C GLU A 275 -24.61 -12.27 -10.94
N ILE A 276 -23.91 -11.21 -10.57
CA ILE A 276 -22.48 -11.22 -10.29
C ILE A 276 -22.33 -10.85 -8.83
N TYR A 277 -21.54 -11.61 -8.08
CA TYR A 277 -21.36 -11.39 -6.65
C TYR A 277 -19.87 -11.22 -6.33
N PRO A 278 -19.40 -10.01 -5.98
CA PRO A 278 -18.06 -9.84 -5.44
C PRO A 278 -17.97 -10.32 -3.99
N ASN A 279 -16.82 -10.88 -3.62
CA ASN A 279 -16.49 -11.37 -2.28
C ASN A 279 -17.62 -12.25 -1.71
N ALA A 280 -18.07 -13.21 -2.51
CA ALA A 280 -19.24 -14.02 -2.25
C ALA A 280 -18.93 -15.16 -1.27
N MET A 281 -19.75 -15.29 -0.23
CA MET A 281 -19.78 -16.47 0.62
C MET A 281 -20.91 -17.39 0.16
N VAL A 282 -20.55 -18.56 -0.37
CA VAL A 282 -21.48 -19.51 -0.98
C VAL A 282 -21.58 -20.78 -0.14
N ARG A 283 -22.78 -21.06 0.37
CA ARG A 283 -23.09 -22.30 1.08
C ARG A 283 -23.58 -23.35 0.09
N PHE A 284 -22.97 -24.54 0.09
CA PHE A 284 -23.31 -25.62 -0.85
C PHE A 284 -23.73 -26.93 -0.18
N GLU A 285 -23.46 -27.11 1.13
CA GLU A 285 -23.99 -28.18 1.98
C GLU A 285 -24.17 -27.65 3.42
N ASP A 286 -24.80 -28.44 4.30
CA ASP A 286 -24.92 -28.11 5.74
C ASP A 286 -23.52 -27.86 6.34
N ASN A 287 -23.28 -26.62 6.77
CA ASN A 287 -22.01 -26.12 7.32
C ASN A 287 -20.79 -26.16 6.37
N LYS A 288 -20.99 -26.26 5.05
CA LYS A 288 -19.88 -26.10 4.07
C LYS A 288 -20.06 -24.86 3.23
N GLU A 289 -19.04 -24.01 3.30
CA GLU A 289 -19.02 -22.70 2.65
C GLU A 289 -17.74 -22.55 1.80
N ALA A 290 -17.86 -21.79 0.72
CA ALA A 290 -16.78 -21.37 -0.14
C ALA A 290 -16.82 -19.85 -0.27
N GLU A 291 -15.68 -19.22 0.02
CA GLU A 291 -15.45 -17.80 -0.26
C GLU A 291 -14.86 -17.66 -1.66
N ILE A 292 -15.51 -16.87 -2.50
CA ILE A 292 -15.18 -16.70 -3.92
C ILE A 292 -15.09 -15.21 -4.19
N ASP A 293 -13.97 -14.76 -4.71
CA ASP A 293 -13.72 -13.32 -4.91
C ASP A 293 -14.70 -12.71 -5.93
N VAL A 294 -15.04 -13.43 -7.01
CA VAL A 294 -16.19 -13.08 -7.86
C VAL A 294 -16.93 -14.33 -8.28
N PHE A 295 -18.24 -14.37 -8.06
CA PHE A 295 -19.09 -15.52 -8.40
C PHE A 295 -20.19 -15.15 -9.40
N VAL A 296 -20.35 -15.95 -10.45
CA VAL A 296 -21.41 -15.82 -11.47
C VAL A 296 -22.16 -17.16 -11.56
N PRO A 297 -23.28 -17.31 -10.83
CA PRO A 297 -23.98 -18.59 -10.68
C PRO A 297 -24.46 -19.17 -12.01
N GLU A 298 -25.01 -18.35 -12.90
CA GLU A 298 -25.67 -18.78 -14.14
C GLU A 298 -24.69 -19.48 -15.10
N CYS A 299 -23.41 -19.19 -14.97
CA CYS A 299 -22.35 -19.78 -15.79
C CYS A 299 -21.44 -20.75 -15.02
N ASN A 300 -21.76 -21.07 -13.75
CA ASN A 300 -20.91 -21.85 -12.85
C ASN A 300 -19.44 -21.35 -12.86
N PHE A 301 -19.29 -20.02 -12.86
CA PHE A 301 -18.02 -19.34 -13.05
C PHE A 301 -17.59 -18.65 -11.75
N GLY A 302 -16.31 -18.80 -11.40
CA GLY A 302 -15.69 -18.17 -10.25
C GLY A 302 -14.38 -17.49 -10.61
N VAL A 303 -14.06 -16.40 -9.92
CA VAL A 303 -12.76 -15.73 -9.97
C VAL A 303 -12.11 -15.81 -8.61
N GLU A 304 -10.81 -16.07 -8.61
CA GLU A 304 -9.93 -16.01 -7.44
C GLU A 304 -8.82 -14.99 -7.69
N CYS A 305 -8.69 -14.01 -6.81
CA CYS A 305 -7.71 -12.94 -6.89
C CYS A 305 -6.57 -13.19 -5.89
N LYS A 306 -5.32 -13.08 -6.34
CA LYS A 306 -4.13 -13.25 -5.49
C LYS A 306 -3.07 -12.20 -5.80
N VAL A 307 -2.99 -11.22 -4.91
CA VAL A 307 -1.98 -10.17 -4.94
C VAL A 307 -0.90 -10.49 -3.91
N TYR A 308 0.32 -10.75 -4.37
CA TYR A 308 1.47 -11.10 -3.54
C TYR A 308 2.32 -9.86 -3.24
N GLU A 309 2.94 -9.81 -2.06
CA GLU A 309 3.81 -8.70 -1.65
C GLU A 309 5.14 -8.67 -2.42
N ASP A 310 5.73 -9.85 -2.64
CA ASP A 310 7.01 -10.00 -3.35
C ASP A 310 6.80 -10.72 -4.69
N VAL A 311 6.46 -9.96 -5.71
CA VAL A 311 6.17 -10.45 -7.07
C VAL A 311 7.42 -11.07 -7.71
N PHE A 312 8.59 -10.48 -7.49
CA PHE A 312 9.83 -10.82 -8.16
C PHE A 312 10.66 -11.88 -7.44
N ALA A 313 10.28 -12.30 -6.22
CA ALA A 313 11.01 -13.35 -5.52
C ALA A 313 11.18 -14.61 -6.40
N PRO A 314 12.34 -15.27 -6.34
CA PRO A 314 12.60 -16.45 -7.16
C PRO A 314 11.51 -17.52 -6.99
N MET A 315 11.02 -18.02 -8.12
CA MET A 315 10.01 -19.08 -8.14
C MET A 315 10.66 -20.45 -7.88
N THR A 316 11.04 -20.69 -6.62
CA THR A 316 11.59 -21.97 -6.17
C THR A 316 10.52 -23.08 -6.16
N ASP A 317 10.95 -24.35 -6.19
CA ASP A 317 10.03 -25.49 -6.12
C ASP A 317 9.14 -25.44 -4.87
N SER A 318 9.70 -25.00 -3.74
CA SER A 318 8.94 -24.83 -2.49
C SER A 318 7.89 -23.71 -2.61
N ARG A 319 8.26 -22.55 -3.18
CA ARG A 319 7.32 -21.45 -3.42
C ARG A 319 6.19 -21.90 -4.35
N MET A 320 6.53 -22.51 -5.48
CA MET A 320 5.57 -23.02 -6.45
C MET A 320 4.63 -24.06 -5.82
N GLY A 321 5.19 -25.03 -5.08
CA GLY A 321 4.41 -26.03 -4.35
C GLY A 321 3.39 -25.40 -3.39
N ASN A 322 3.84 -24.43 -2.58
CA ASN A 322 2.97 -23.72 -1.64
C ASN A 322 1.84 -22.93 -2.33
N LEU A 323 2.14 -22.22 -3.41
CA LEU A 323 1.14 -21.46 -4.18
C LEU A 323 0.11 -22.40 -4.80
N LYS A 324 0.59 -23.44 -5.49
CA LYS A 324 -0.22 -24.48 -6.13
C LYS A 324 -1.14 -25.16 -5.13
N ASP A 325 -0.62 -25.62 -3.98
CA ASP A 325 -1.40 -26.39 -3.01
C ASP A 325 -2.51 -25.54 -2.36
N LYS A 326 -2.24 -24.25 -2.09
CA LYS A 326 -3.25 -23.31 -1.60
C LYS A 326 -4.38 -23.12 -2.61
N LEU A 327 -4.03 -22.86 -3.87
CA LEU A 327 -5.02 -22.66 -4.94
C LEU A 327 -5.81 -23.93 -5.25
N LEU A 328 -5.17 -25.10 -5.32
CA LEU A 328 -5.87 -26.37 -5.53
C LEU A 328 -6.88 -26.65 -4.42
N LYS A 329 -6.55 -26.32 -3.16
CA LYS A 329 -7.49 -26.45 -2.05
C LYS A 329 -8.73 -25.57 -2.25
N GLN A 330 -8.57 -24.36 -2.79
CA GLN A 330 -9.68 -23.45 -3.10
C GLN A 330 -10.49 -23.92 -4.32
N ILE A 331 -9.82 -24.26 -5.42
CA ILE A 331 -10.45 -24.80 -6.64
C ILE A 331 -11.31 -26.03 -6.32
N ARG A 332 -10.83 -26.95 -5.48
CA ARG A 332 -11.62 -28.12 -5.05
C ARG A 332 -12.83 -27.74 -4.19
N ARG A 333 -12.75 -26.65 -3.41
CA ARG A 333 -13.94 -26.11 -2.72
C ARG A 333 -14.93 -25.52 -3.71
N TYR A 334 -14.45 -24.85 -4.76
CA TYR A 334 -15.29 -24.29 -5.83
C TYR A 334 -15.99 -25.38 -6.63
N SER A 335 -15.28 -26.45 -6.97
CA SER A 335 -15.85 -27.64 -7.60
C SER A 335 -17.04 -28.20 -6.80
N ARG A 336 -16.91 -28.29 -5.46
CA ARG A 336 -18.01 -28.73 -4.57
C ARG A 336 -19.16 -27.73 -4.50
N ALA A 337 -18.90 -26.45 -4.75
CA ALA A 337 -19.91 -25.41 -4.91
C ALA A 337 -20.51 -25.37 -6.35
N ASN A 338 -20.24 -26.39 -7.17
CA ASN A 338 -20.68 -26.52 -8.56
C ASN A 338 -20.05 -25.49 -9.53
N ILE A 339 -18.89 -24.94 -9.20
CA ILE A 339 -18.14 -24.05 -10.09
C ILE A 339 -17.23 -24.89 -10.96
N THR A 340 -17.44 -24.82 -12.27
CA THR A 340 -16.74 -25.65 -13.26
C THR A 340 -15.73 -24.85 -14.07
N ARG A 341 -15.80 -23.52 -14.03
CA ARG A 341 -14.86 -22.60 -14.68
C ARG A 341 -14.28 -21.64 -13.64
N VAL A 342 -12.97 -21.63 -13.48
CA VAL A 342 -12.25 -20.78 -12.53
C VAL A 342 -11.23 -19.92 -13.26
N LEU A 343 -11.30 -18.61 -13.05
CA LEU A 343 -10.25 -17.67 -13.42
C LEU A 343 -9.44 -17.33 -12.17
N ILE A 344 -8.12 -17.46 -12.22
CA ILE A 344 -7.23 -17.00 -11.16
C ILE A 344 -6.53 -15.74 -11.68
N VAL A 345 -6.74 -14.61 -11.03
CA VAL A 345 -6.07 -13.33 -11.38
C VAL A 345 -4.97 -13.08 -10.36
N THR A 346 -3.74 -12.92 -10.81
CA THR A 346 -2.59 -12.74 -9.93
C THR A 346 -1.78 -11.51 -10.32
N ASN A 347 -0.91 -11.03 -9.43
CA ASN A 347 0.11 -10.04 -9.79
C ASN A 347 1.47 -10.69 -10.15
N LEU A 348 1.52 -11.99 -10.45
CA LEU A 348 2.75 -12.66 -10.86
C LEU A 348 3.16 -12.25 -12.28
N THR A 349 4.47 -12.35 -12.57
CA THR A 349 4.99 -12.20 -13.93
C THR A 349 4.43 -13.28 -14.86
N ASP A 350 4.37 -13.00 -16.16
CA ASP A 350 3.88 -13.94 -17.19
C ASP A 350 4.50 -15.34 -17.06
N SER A 351 5.84 -15.42 -17.00
CA SER A 351 6.55 -16.69 -16.86
C SER A 351 6.17 -17.45 -15.57
N SER A 352 5.93 -16.72 -14.48
CA SER A 352 5.54 -17.30 -13.19
C SER A 352 4.09 -17.79 -13.20
N ALA A 353 3.18 -17.00 -13.79
CA ALA A 353 1.78 -17.35 -13.96
C ALA A 353 1.61 -18.56 -14.89
N GLU A 354 2.36 -18.64 -16.00
CA GLU A 354 2.37 -19.79 -16.91
C GLU A 354 2.84 -21.08 -16.23
N LYS A 355 3.90 -21.01 -15.43
CA LYS A 355 4.37 -22.17 -14.64
C LYS A 355 3.32 -22.63 -13.64
N LEU A 356 2.66 -21.69 -12.96
CA LEU A 356 1.60 -21.98 -12.01
C LEU A 356 0.38 -22.61 -12.71
N GLN A 357 -0.03 -22.06 -13.86
CA GLN A 357 -1.07 -22.64 -14.73
C GLN A 357 -0.75 -24.08 -15.09
N GLY A 358 0.46 -24.37 -15.57
CA GLY A 358 0.89 -25.71 -15.94
C GLY A 358 0.84 -26.68 -14.77
N ALA A 359 1.34 -26.25 -13.60
CA ALA A 359 1.36 -27.07 -12.38
C ALA A 359 -0.05 -27.37 -11.85
N ILE A 360 -0.97 -26.41 -11.91
CA ILE A 360 -2.38 -26.60 -11.52
C ILE A 360 -3.08 -27.54 -12.50
N ALA A 361 -2.91 -27.31 -13.81
CA ALA A 361 -3.55 -28.13 -14.85
C ALA A 361 -3.07 -29.59 -14.79
N GLU A 362 -1.78 -29.82 -14.54
CA GLU A 362 -1.24 -31.17 -14.36
C GLU A 362 -1.87 -31.87 -13.15
N ALA A 363 -1.96 -31.19 -12.01
CA ALA A 363 -2.54 -31.75 -10.79
C ALA A 363 -4.02 -32.10 -10.95
N LEU A 364 -4.83 -31.20 -11.54
CA LEU A 364 -6.25 -31.44 -11.79
C LEU A 364 -6.46 -32.64 -12.73
N ARG A 365 -5.61 -32.78 -13.76
CA ARG A 365 -5.65 -33.93 -14.68
C ARG A 365 -5.27 -35.24 -13.99
N GLN A 366 -4.30 -35.23 -13.08
CA GLN A 366 -3.90 -36.42 -12.32
C GLN A 366 -5.01 -36.91 -11.39
N ASP A 367 -5.79 -35.98 -10.82
CA ASP A 367 -6.88 -36.28 -9.89
C ASP A 367 -8.22 -36.56 -10.59
N GLY A 368 -8.31 -36.31 -11.91
CA GLY A 368 -9.55 -36.47 -12.68
C GLY A 368 -10.58 -35.37 -12.45
N ASP A 369 -10.16 -34.20 -11.95
CA ASP A 369 -11.02 -33.04 -11.76
C ASP A 369 -11.34 -32.39 -13.12
N SER A 370 -12.63 -32.17 -13.40
CA SER A 370 -13.12 -31.59 -14.67
C SER A 370 -13.16 -30.06 -14.69
N VAL A 371 -12.67 -29.39 -13.64
CA VAL A 371 -12.69 -27.93 -13.52
C VAL A 371 -11.73 -27.30 -14.52
N SER A 372 -12.24 -26.40 -15.35
CA SER A 372 -11.42 -25.58 -16.26
C SER A 372 -10.82 -24.41 -15.48
N VAL A 373 -9.49 -24.28 -15.50
CA VAL A 373 -8.77 -23.22 -14.79
C VAL A 373 -7.91 -22.42 -15.76
N LYS A 374 -7.96 -21.09 -15.67
CA LYS A 374 -7.08 -20.14 -16.36
C LYS A 374 -6.43 -19.21 -15.35
N VAL A 375 -5.10 -19.10 -15.33
CA VAL A 375 -4.34 -18.16 -14.50
C VAL A 375 -3.93 -16.97 -15.37
N LEU A 376 -4.20 -15.75 -14.89
CA LEU A 376 -3.78 -14.50 -15.49
C LEU A 376 -2.62 -13.88 -14.72
N PRO A 377 -1.62 -13.33 -15.42
CA PRO A 377 -0.54 -12.55 -14.83
C PRO A 377 -1.02 -11.15 -14.41
N GLY A 378 -0.11 -10.41 -13.78
CA GLY A 378 -0.30 -9.02 -13.34
C GLY A 378 -0.28 -8.00 -14.46
N ASP A 379 -1.07 -8.21 -15.51
CA ASP A 379 -1.14 -7.35 -16.69
C ASP A 379 -2.57 -6.83 -16.91
N VAL A 380 -2.69 -5.50 -16.94
CA VAL A 380 -3.97 -4.79 -17.09
C VAL A 380 -4.63 -5.08 -18.42
N GLU A 381 -3.88 -5.08 -19.53
CA GLU A 381 -4.43 -5.31 -20.88
C GLU A 381 -4.92 -6.75 -21.04
N ILE A 382 -4.17 -7.71 -20.51
CA ILE A 382 -4.55 -9.13 -20.50
C ILE A 382 -5.81 -9.33 -19.64
N LEU A 383 -5.90 -8.66 -18.49
CA LEU A 383 -7.09 -8.68 -17.63
C LEU A 383 -8.31 -8.15 -18.40
N LEU A 384 -8.26 -6.91 -18.89
CA LEU A 384 -9.39 -6.27 -19.57
C LEU A 384 -9.88 -7.09 -20.77
N ARG A 385 -8.95 -7.52 -21.64
CA ARG A 385 -9.30 -8.36 -22.80
C ARG A 385 -9.96 -9.67 -22.37
N THR A 386 -9.44 -10.33 -21.33
CA THR A 386 -10.03 -11.57 -20.83
C THR A 386 -11.41 -11.34 -20.22
N LEU A 387 -11.63 -10.21 -19.53
CA LEU A 387 -12.95 -9.87 -19.01
C LEU A 387 -13.96 -9.56 -20.13
N ASP A 388 -13.54 -8.93 -21.22
CA ASP A 388 -14.39 -8.71 -22.40
C ASP A 388 -14.80 -10.03 -23.06
N GLU A 389 -13.87 -10.98 -23.18
CA GLU A 389 -14.13 -12.35 -23.66
C GLU A 389 -15.13 -13.07 -22.74
N ILE A 390 -14.94 -13.00 -21.42
CA ILE A 390 -15.82 -13.62 -20.43
C ILE A 390 -17.22 -12.98 -20.46
N ALA A 391 -17.32 -11.65 -20.52
CA ALA A 391 -18.59 -10.96 -20.62
C ALA A 391 -19.36 -11.40 -21.89
N SER A 392 -18.66 -11.48 -23.03
CA SER A 392 -19.24 -11.95 -24.30
C SER A 392 -19.72 -13.40 -24.22
N ASP A 393 -18.94 -14.27 -23.58
CA ASP A 393 -19.32 -15.67 -23.33
C ASP A 393 -20.57 -15.80 -22.47
N ILE A 394 -20.65 -15.03 -21.37
CA ILE A 394 -21.80 -15.01 -20.48
C ILE A 394 -23.05 -14.54 -21.23
N VAL A 395 -22.94 -13.43 -21.96
CA VAL A 395 -24.03 -12.87 -22.78
C VAL A 395 -24.57 -13.93 -23.75
N ARG A 396 -23.68 -14.60 -24.49
CA ARG A 396 -24.05 -15.66 -25.43
C ARG A 396 -24.74 -16.83 -24.73
N SER A 397 -24.17 -17.34 -23.64
CA SER A 397 -24.73 -18.48 -22.88
C SER A 397 -26.16 -18.19 -22.40
N VAL A 398 -26.41 -16.98 -21.92
CA VAL A 398 -27.73 -16.55 -21.45
C VAL A 398 -28.70 -16.38 -22.60
N GLN A 399 -28.29 -15.77 -23.71
CA GLN A 399 -29.11 -15.62 -24.90
C GLN A 399 -29.53 -16.98 -25.50
N GLU A 400 -28.61 -17.94 -25.58
CA GLU A 400 -28.90 -19.30 -26.02
C GLU A 400 -29.89 -20.00 -25.10
N SER A 401 -29.71 -19.87 -23.78
CA SER A 401 -30.62 -20.46 -22.79
C SER A 401 -32.03 -19.86 -22.91
N MET A 402 -32.14 -18.54 -23.11
CA MET A 402 -33.41 -17.87 -23.36
C MET A 402 -34.09 -18.31 -24.65
N GLN A 403 -33.33 -18.50 -25.73
CA GLN A 403 -33.89 -18.99 -27.00
C GLN A 403 -34.45 -20.41 -26.85
N ARG A 404 -33.77 -21.27 -26.10
CA ARG A 404 -34.27 -22.62 -25.79
C ARG A 404 -35.56 -22.58 -24.97
N GLU A 405 -35.66 -21.69 -23.98
CA GLU A 405 -36.88 -21.51 -23.18
C GLU A 405 -38.07 -20.98 -24.01
N LEU A 406 -37.81 -20.13 -25.01
CA LEU A 406 -38.84 -19.53 -25.86
C LEU A 406 -39.29 -20.44 -27.01
N ASN A 407 -38.45 -21.38 -27.46
CA ASN A 407 -38.74 -22.35 -28.51
C ASN A 407 -38.66 -23.81 -28.01
N PRO A 408 -39.52 -24.25 -27.07
CA PRO A 408 -39.51 -25.61 -26.55
C PRO A 408 -39.92 -26.69 -27.59
N ALA A 409 -40.35 -26.30 -28.79
CA ALA A 409 -40.90 -27.19 -29.80
C ALA A 409 -39.86 -27.93 -30.67
N GLU A 410 -38.57 -27.56 -30.62
CA GLU A 410 -37.52 -28.25 -31.41
C GLU A 410 -36.95 -29.50 -30.72
N GLU A 411 -37.07 -29.64 -29.38
CA GLU A 411 -36.61 -30.83 -28.67
C GLU A 411 -37.58 -32.03 -28.73
N LEU A 412 -38.88 -31.78 -28.94
CA LEU A 412 -39.87 -32.86 -29.06
C LEU A 412 -39.80 -33.60 -30.42
N ASN A 413 -39.30 -32.94 -31.48
CA ASN A 413 -39.19 -33.55 -32.80
C ASN A 413 -37.96 -34.47 -32.97
N LEU A 414 -36.98 -34.43 -32.06
CA LEU A 414 -35.81 -35.32 -32.10
C LEU A 414 -36.05 -36.67 -31.40
N ILE A 415 -37.04 -36.75 -30.51
CA ILE A 415 -37.37 -37.98 -29.78
C ILE A 415 -38.30 -38.87 -30.63
N GLU A 416 -39.17 -38.31 -31.48
CA GLU A 416 -40.09 -39.12 -32.30
C GLU A 416 -39.45 -39.74 -33.55
N THR A 417 -38.26 -39.29 -33.98
CA THR A 417 -37.60 -39.84 -35.19
C THR A 417 -36.58 -40.97 -34.93
N THR A 418 -36.47 -41.48 -33.70
CA THR A 418 -35.59 -42.64 -33.38
C THR A 418 -36.32 -43.95 -33.12
N THR A 419 -37.63 -44.00 -33.38
CA THR A 419 -38.44 -45.22 -33.33
C THR A 419 -39.25 -45.40 -34.60
N GLU A 420 -38.59 -45.70 -35.72
CA GLU A 420 -39.17 -46.49 -36.83
C GLU A 420 -38.13 -47.46 -37.41
#